data_AF-A0AA39AD83-F1
#
_entry.id   AF-A0AA39AD83-F1
#
_cell.length_a   1.000
_cell.length_b   1.000
_cell.length_c   1.000
_cell.angle_alpha   90.00
_cell.angle_beta   90.00
_cell.angle_gamma   90.00
#
_symmetry.space_group_name_H-M   'P 1'
#
loop_
_entity.id
_entity.type
_entity.pdbx_description
1 polymer ?
#
loop_
_entity_poly.entity_id
_entity_poly.type
_entity_poly.pdbx_seq_one_letter_code
_entity_poly.pdbx_strand_id
1 'polypeptide(L)'
;MGLCKISLALLVGLMGLALAHTCCAQNSPQDYVDAHNAARAQVGVGSITWNDTVAAYAQNYANQRISDCNLVHSGGPYGENLAEGSGSFTGTDAVNLWVGEKPYYDYNSNSCVGGECLHYTQVVWRNSVRLGCARVQCNNGWWFVTSHTCCAQNSPQDYVDAHNAARAQVGVGPMTWNDTVAAYAQNYANQRIGDCNLVHSGGPYGENIAWGSPSLTGTDAVNMWVGEKPNYDYNSNSCVGGECGHYTQVVWRNSVRLGCARVPCDNGGWFVTCNYDPPGNYVGQRPY
;
A
#
# COMPACT_ATOMS: atom_id res chain seq x y z
N MET A 1 -42.30 -51.22 -58.76
CA MET A 1 -42.03 -49.87 -59.30
C MET A 1 -41.58 -48.97 -58.14
N GLY A 2 -40.39 -48.38 -58.24
CA GLY A 2 -40.01 -47.14 -57.53
C GLY A 2 -39.43 -47.24 -56.11
N LEU A 3 -38.11 -47.09 -56.00
CA LEU A 3 -37.35 -46.71 -54.79
C LEU A 3 -37.56 -45.23 -54.42
N CYS A 4 -37.53 -44.85 -53.13
CA CYS A 4 -36.91 -43.58 -52.66
C CYS A 4 -36.79 -43.54 -51.12
N LYS A 5 -35.59 -43.82 -50.57
CA LYS A 5 -34.63 -42.89 -49.91
C LYS A 5 -35.03 -42.34 -48.53
N ILE A 6 -34.32 -42.87 -47.53
CA ILE A 6 -34.10 -42.32 -46.19
C ILE A 6 -33.28 -41.02 -46.30
N SER A 7 -33.65 -39.97 -45.56
CA SER A 7 -32.73 -38.87 -45.26
C SER A 7 -32.95 -38.39 -43.83
N LEU A 8 -31.83 -38.44 -43.10
CA LEU A 8 -31.59 -38.00 -41.74
C LEU A 8 -31.48 -36.46 -41.76
N ALA A 9 -32.19 -35.74 -40.88
CA ALA A 9 -31.88 -34.34 -40.59
C ALA A 9 -32.14 -34.02 -39.11
N LEU A 10 -31.12 -33.40 -38.52
CA LEU A 10 -30.88 -33.08 -37.12
C LEU A 10 -31.85 -32.06 -36.51
N LEU A 11 -31.94 -32.14 -35.17
CA LEU A 11 -32.43 -31.13 -34.22
C LEU A 11 -32.03 -29.68 -34.56
N VAL A 12 -32.96 -28.74 -34.37
CA VAL A 12 -32.68 -27.46 -33.68
C VAL A 12 -33.91 -27.07 -32.85
N GLY A 13 -33.85 -27.28 -31.54
CA GLY A 13 -34.77 -26.65 -30.60
C GLY A 13 -34.43 -25.17 -30.47
N LEU A 14 -35.44 -24.30 -30.57
CA LEU A 14 -35.34 -22.88 -30.25
C LEU A 14 -35.02 -22.72 -28.76
N MET A 15 -33.73 -22.67 -28.41
CA MET A 15 -33.28 -21.92 -27.24
C MET A 15 -33.08 -20.48 -27.70
N GLY A 16 -34.03 -19.61 -27.35
CA GLY A 16 -33.77 -18.18 -27.35
C GLY A 16 -32.63 -17.90 -26.38
N LEU A 17 -31.41 -17.77 -26.90
CA LEU A 17 -30.34 -17.09 -26.18
C LEU A 17 -30.77 -15.64 -26.08
N ALA A 18 -31.29 -15.27 -24.91
CA ALA A 18 -31.22 -13.90 -24.46
C ALA A 18 -29.73 -13.56 -24.36
N LEU A 19 -29.19 -12.93 -25.41
CA LEU A 19 -27.94 -12.17 -25.32
C LEU A 19 -28.22 -10.95 -24.44
N ALA A 20 -28.33 -11.19 -23.13
CA ALA A 20 -28.04 -10.17 -22.15
C ALA A 20 -26.58 -9.79 -22.41
N HIS A 21 -26.38 -8.70 -23.15
CA HIS A 21 -25.10 -8.04 -23.17
C HIS A 21 -24.84 -7.69 -21.71
N THR A 22 -23.91 -8.41 -21.08
CA THR A 22 -23.29 -7.99 -19.85
C THR A 22 -22.56 -6.70 -20.18
N CYS A 23 -23.29 -5.59 -20.14
CA CYS A 23 -22.76 -4.30 -19.71
C CYS A 23 -22.34 -4.51 -18.25
N CYS A 24 -21.28 -5.30 -18.04
CA CYS A 24 -20.60 -5.31 -16.76
C CYS A 24 -20.20 -3.86 -16.56
N ALA A 25 -20.59 -3.27 -15.43
CA ALA A 25 -19.92 -2.06 -14.98
C ALA A 25 -18.41 -2.33 -15.07
N GLN A 26 -17.67 -1.53 -15.83
CA GLN A 26 -16.20 -1.59 -15.95
C GLN A 26 -15.55 -0.39 -15.24
N ASN A 27 -16.24 0.09 -14.22
CA ASN A 27 -15.97 1.36 -13.54
C ASN A 27 -16.26 1.28 -12.03
N SER A 28 -16.60 0.09 -11.53
CA SER A 28 -16.74 -0.16 -10.11
C SER A 28 -15.35 -0.28 -9.47
N PRO A 29 -15.24 -0.07 -8.15
CA PRO A 29 -14.04 -0.38 -7.38
C PRO A 29 -13.41 -1.74 -7.72
N GLN A 30 -14.23 -2.77 -7.86
CA GLN A 30 -13.76 -4.12 -8.11
C GLN A 30 -13.14 -4.27 -9.51
N ASP A 31 -13.67 -3.60 -10.52
CA ASP A 31 -13.13 -3.69 -11.89
C ASP A 31 -11.70 -3.13 -11.98
N TYR A 32 -11.43 -2.05 -11.25
CA TYR A 32 -10.08 -1.51 -11.13
C TYR A 32 -9.14 -2.49 -10.41
N VAL A 33 -9.60 -3.05 -9.28
CA VAL A 33 -8.82 -4.00 -8.48
C VAL A 33 -8.50 -5.26 -9.28
N ASP A 34 -9.49 -5.83 -9.98
CA ASP A 34 -9.33 -7.05 -10.77
C ASP A 34 -8.35 -6.84 -11.92
N ALA A 35 -8.45 -5.70 -12.63
CA ALA A 35 -7.53 -5.38 -13.71
C ALA A 35 -6.07 -5.22 -13.22
N HIS A 36 -5.85 -4.52 -12.09
CA HIS A 36 -4.50 -4.42 -11.49
C HIS A 36 -4.00 -5.79 -11.03
N ASN A 37 -4.83 -6.57 -10.33
CA ASN A 37 -4.45 -7.87 -9.79
C ASN A 37 -4.16 -8.90 -10.87
N ALA A 38 -4.88 -8.85 -12.00
CA ALA A 38 -4.57 -9.69 -13.17
C ALA A 38 -3.16 -9.40 -13.70
N ALA A 39 -2.76 -8.14 -13.82
CA ALA A 39 -1.41 -7.76 -14.26
C ALA A 39 -0.33 -8.13 -13.23
N ARG A 40 -0.59 -7.90 -11.94
CA ARG A 40 0.34 -8.23 -10.83
C ARG A 40 0.60 -9.73 -10.71
N ALA A 41 -0.45 -10.54 -10.86
CA ALA A 41 -0.35 -12.00 -10.81
C ALA A 41 0.54 -12.57 -11.93
N GLN A 42 0.53 -11.97 -13.13
CA GLN A 42 1.38 -12.41 -14.24
C GLN A 42 2.88 -12.29 -13.95
N VAL A 43 3.25 -11.50 -12.95
CA VAL A 43 4.66 -11.22 -12.59
C VAL A 43 4.98 -11.60 -11.15
N GLY A 44 4.10 -12.38 -10.51
CA GLY A 44 4.31 -12.88 -9.15
C GLY A 44 4.27 -11.79 -8.07
N VAL A 45 3.65 -10.64 -8.35
CA VAL A 45 3.46 -9.56 -7.37
C VAL A 45 2.15 -9.78 -6.63
N GLY A 46 2.16 -9.60 -5.30
CA GLY A 46 1.00 -9.80 -4.44
C GLY A 46 -0.18 -8.88 -4.78
N SER A 47 -1.40 -9.28 -4.44
CA SER A 47 -2.60 -8.53 -4.78
C SER A 47 -2.69 -7.17 -4.08
N ILE A 48 -3.35 -6.22 -4.73
CA ILE A 48 -3.77 -4.92 -4.23
C ILE A 48 -5.24 -4.99 -3.82
N THR A 49 -5.63 -4.18 -2.83
CA THR A 49 -7.01 -4.09 -2.34
C THR A 49 -7.56 -2.67 -2.47
N TRP A 50 -8.86 -2.53 -2.64
CA TRP A 50 -9.49 -1.21 -2.70
C TRP A 50 -9.38 -0.48 -1.37
N ASN A 51 -9.18 0.84 -1.42
CA ASN A 51 -9.18 1.71 -0.25
C ASN A 51 -10.01 2.98 -0.49
N ASP A 52 -11.07 3.14 0.29
CA ASP A 52 -12.00 4.26 0.13
C ASP A 52 -11.37 5.64 0.40
N THR A 53 -10.34 5.73 1.25
CA THR A 53 -9.61 6.99 1.49
C THR A 53 -8.80 7.41 0.27
N VAL A 54 -8.07 6.46 -0.34
CA VAL A 54 -7.31 6.70 -1.58
C VAL A 54 -8.28 6.99 -2.74
N ALA A 55 -9.43 6.29 -2.80
CA ALA A 55 -10.45 6.51 -3.81
C ALA A 55 -11.13 7.89 -3.67
N ALA A 56 -11.39 8.34 -2.45
CA ALA A 56 -11.91 9.69 -2.21
C ALA A 56 -10.91 10.77 -2.66
N TYR A 57 -9.61 10.57 -2.43
CA TYR A 57 -8.57 11.43 -2.97
C TYR A 57 -8.59 11.44 -4.50
N ALA A 58 -8.61 10.26 -5.12
CA ALA A 58 -8.68 10.08 -6.57
C ALA A 58 -9.90 10.82 -7.17
N GLN A 59 -11.07 10.68 -6.55
CA GLN A 59 -12.30 11.32 -7.01
C GLN A 59 -12.23 12.85 -6.88
N ASN A 60 -11.72 13.35 -5.74
CA ASN A 60 -11.53 14.79 -5.54
C ASN A 60 -10.57 15.37 -6.58
N TYR A 61 -9.51 14.64 -6.92
CA TYR A 61 -8.57 15.09 -7.93
C TYR A 61 -9.16 15.03 -9.34
N ALA A 62 -9.81 13.93 -9.71
CA ALA A 62 -10.48 13.80 -11.00
C ALA A 62 -11.51 14.91 -11.23
N ASN A 63 -12.28 15.28 -10.20
CA ASN A 63 -13.22 16.40 -10.27
C ASN A 63 -12.56 17.74 -10.63
N GLN A 64 -11.30 17.96 -10.21
CA GLN A 64 -10.54 19.18 -10.56
C GLN A 64 -10.09 19.22 -12.01
N ARG A 65 -10.16 18.10 -12.74
CA ARG A 65 -9.78 18.00 -14.17
C ARG A 65 -10.99 18.06 -15.11
N ILE A 66 -12.23 18.12 -14.60
CA ILE A 66 -13.45 18.13 -15.44
C ILE A 66 -13.44 19.27 -16.46
N SER A 67 -12.84 20.42 -16.15
CA SER A 67 -12.81 21.57 -17.06
C SER A 67 -11.94 21.37 -18.29
N ASP A 68 -10.86 20.58 -18.20
CA ASP A 68 -9.81 20.53 -19.22
C ASP A 68 -9.35 19.12 -19.63
N CYS A 69 -9.57 18.11 -18.80
CA CYS A 69 -9.09 16.73 -18.96
C CYS A 69 -7.55 16.59 -19.01
N ASN A 70 -6.79 17.62 -18.65
CA ASN A 70 -5.34 17.59 -18.82
C ASN A 70 -4.67 16.54 -17.92
N LEU A 71 -3.77 15.75 -18.50
CA LEU A 71 -2.94 14.75 -17.80
C LEU A 71 -1.80 15.40 -17.00
N VAL A 72 -2.19 16.16 -15.97
CA VAL A 72 -1.26 16.76 -15.01
C VAL A 72 -1.27 15.92 -13.75
N HIS A 73 -0.10 15.63 -13.18
CA HIS A 73 0.01 14.91 -11.92
C HIS A 73 -0.49 15.74 -10.74
N SER A 74 -1.17 15.11 -9.78
CA SER A 74 -1.73 15.80 -8.61
C SER A 74 -0.68 16.35 -7.65
N GLY A 75 0.56 15.85 -7.73
CA GLY A 75 1.63 16.14 -6.75
C GLY A 75 1.33 15.60 -5.35
N GLY A 76 0.36 14.69 -5.24
CA GLY A 76 -0.09 14.08 -3.99
C GLY A 76 0.86 13.07 -3.38
N PRO A 77 0.49 12.50 -2.21
CA PRO A 77 1.33 11.54 -1.48
C PRO A 77 1.26 10.10 -2.02
N TYR A 78 0.56 9.86 -3.12
CA TYR A 78 0.32 8.51 -3.68
C TYR A 78 1.05 8.35 -5.01
N GLY A 79 1.43 7.11 -5.33
CA GLY A 79 1.80 6.76 -6.70
C GLY A 79 0.60 6.95 -7.60
N GLU A 80 0.78 7.48 -8.81
CA GLU A 80 -0.32 7.99 -9.65
C GLU A 80 -0.12 7.62 -11.11
N ASN A 81 -1.17 7.07 -11.72
CA ASN A 81 -1.29 6.92 -13.16
C ASN A 81 -2.51 7.69 -13.66
N LEU A 82 -2.37 8.36 -14.80
CA LEU A 82 -3.42 9.13 -15.45
C LEU A 82 -3.70 8.59 -16.84
N ALA A 83 -4.94 8.68 -17.29
CA ALA A 83 -5.32 8.39 -18.66
C ALA A 83 -6.52 9.23 -19.07
N GLU A 84 -6.59 9.56 -20.35
CA GLU A 84 -7.79 10.12 -20.96
C GLU A 84 -8.21 9.31 -22.17
N GLY A 85 -9.51 9.35 -22.50
CA GLY A 85 -10.03 8.69 -23.69
C GLY A 85 -11.42 9.18 -24.05
N SER A 86 -11.83 8.90 -25.29
CA SER A 86 -13.13 9.34 -25.82
C SER A 86 -14.15 8.19 -25.87
N GLY A 87 -15.40 8.49 -26.22
CA GLY A 87 -16.44 7.48 -26.42
C GLY A 87 -16.81 6.74 -25.14
N SER A 88 -16.64 5.42 -25.11
CA SER A 88 -16.99 4.56 -23.97
C SER A 88 -15.81 4.27 -23.03
N PHE A 89 -14.72 5.05 -23.09
CA PHE A 89 -13.50 4.78 -22.32
C PHE A 89 -13.76 4.54 -20.83
N THR A 90 -13.41 3.34 -20.38
CA THR A 90 -13.71 2.83 -19.03
C THR A 90 -12.50 2.91 -18.11
N GLY A 91 -12.73 2.69 -16.81
CA GLY A 91 -11.66 2.51 -15.84
C GLY A 91 -10.75 1.35 -16.17
N THR A 92 -11.31 0.22 -16.60
CA THR A 92 -10.54 -0.96 -17.03
C THR A 92 -9.72 -0.67 -18.29
N ASP A 93 -10.23 0.11 -19.24
CA ASP A 93 -9.47 0.51 -20.43
C ASP A 93 -8.20 1.29 -20.07
N ALA A 94 -8.31 2.21 -19.10
CA ALA A 94 -7.16 2.95 -18.58
C ALA A 94 -6.12 2.01 -17.94
N VAL A 95 -6.54 1.03 -17.13
CA VAL A 95 -5.61 0.05 -16.54
C VAL A 95 -4.92 -0.78 -17.63
N ASN A 96 -5.68 -1.23 -18.62
CA ASN A 96 -5.12 -2.00 -19.74
C ASN A 96 -4.14 -1.18 -20.58
N LEU A 97 -4.41 0.12 -20.76
CA LEU A 97 -3.48 1.05 -21.42
C LEU A 97 -2.14 1.09 -20.67
N TRP A 98 -2.16 1.30 -19.35
CA TRP A 98 -0.94 1.30 -18.52
C TRP A 98 -0.22 -0.04 -18.52
N VAL A 99 -0.97 -1.15 -18.46
CA VAL A 99 -0.41 -2.51 -18.52
C VAL A 99 0.20 -2.82 -19.89
N GLY A 100 -0.30 -2.17 -20.95
CA GLY A 100 0.21 -2.29 -22.32
C GLY A 100 1.68 -1.92 -22.46
N GLU A 101 2.26 -1.18 -21.52
CA GLU A 101 3.69 -0.83 -21.53
C GLU A 101 4.60 -1.98 -21.07
N LYS A 102 4.05 -3.09 -20.57
CA LYS A 102 4.81 -4.28 -20.11
C LYS A 102 5.94 -4.70 -21.05
N PRO A 103 5.78 -4.75 -22.39
CA PRO A 103 6.85 -5.16 -23.30
C PRO A 103 8.09 -4.25 -23.26
N TYR A 104 7.95 -3.02 -22.75
CA TYR A 104 9.04 -2.04 -22.63
C TYR A 104 9.76 -2.13 -21.29
N TYR A 105 9.36 -2.98 -20.35
CA TYR A 105 10.06 -3.13 -19.08
C TYR A 105 10.99 -4.35 -19.09
N ASP A 106 12.29 -4.12 -18.87
CA ASP A 106 13.28 -5.18 -18.71
C ASP A 106 13.55 -5.45 -17.21
N TYR A 107 13.15 -6.64 -16.77
CA TYR A 107 13.31 -7.12 -15.40
C TYR A 107 14.76 -7.36 -15.00
N ASN A 108 15.67 -7.61 -15.95
CA ASN A 108 17.07 -7.87 -15.63
C ASN A 108 17.83 -6.58 -15.31
N SER A 109 17.56 -5.53 -16.10
CA SER A 109 18.18 -4.22 -15.93
C SER A 109 17.38 -3.27 -15.02
N ASN A 110 16.14 -3.65 -14.68
CA ASN A 110 15.22 -2.81 -13.89
C ASN A 110 15.03 -1.43 -14.53
N SER A 111 14.82 -1.40 -15.85
CA SER A 111 14.73 -0.18 -16.65
C SER A 111 13.77 -0.31 -17.83
N CYS A 112 13.30 0.83 -18.35
CA CYS A 112 12.51 0.85 -19.58
C CYS A 112 13.43 0.74 -20.81
N VAL A 113 13.09 -0.14 -21.73
CA VAL A 113 13.85 -0.41 -22.96
C VAL A 113 12.91 -0.25 -24.16
N GLY A 114 13.24 0.68 -25.06
CA GLY A 114 12.53 0.87 -26.33
C GLY A 114 11.15 1.55 -26.22
N GLY A 115 10.80 2.09 -25.05
CA GLY A 115 9.55 2.82 -24.81
C GLY A 115 9.43 3.28 -23.35
N GLU A 116 8.31 3.94 -23.03
CA GLU A 116 7.94 4.25 -21.65
C GLU A 116 7.34 3.02 -20.98
N CYS A 117 7.60 2.87 -19.68
CA CYS A 117 7.10 1.76 -18.86
C CYS A 117 6.71 2.19 -17.43
N LEU A 118 6.63 3.50 -17.20
CA LEU A 118 6.42 4.06 -15.88
C LEU A 118 4.99 3.80 -15.36
N HIS A 119 3.99 3.79 -16.24
CA HIS A 119 2.64 3.43 -15.84
C HIS A 119 2.55 1.94 -15.50
N TYR A 120 3.20 1.08 -16.30
CA TYR A 120 3.24 -0.35 -16.01
C TYR A 120 3.91 -0.66 -14.67
N THR A 121 5.11 -0.11 -14.44
CA THR A 121 5.84 -0.31 -13.19
C THR A 121 5.05 0.19 -11.98
N GLN A 122 4.26 1.27 -12.13
CA GLN A 122 3.36 1.73 -11.07
C GLN A 122 2.23 0.73 -10.78
N VAL A 123 1.63 0.10 -11.80
CA VAL A 123 0.59 -0.95 -11.64
C VAL A 123 1.15 -2.17 -10.90
N VAL A 124 2.36 -2.61 -11.24
CA VAL A 124 3.01 -3.78 -10.66
C VAL A 124 3.97 -3.48 -9.52
N TRP A 125 3.95 -2.26 -8.97
CA TRP A 125 4.86 -1.87 -7.90
C TRP A 125 4.63 -2.75 -6.67
N ARG A 126 5.66 -3.50 -6.26
CA ARG A 126 5.52 -4.58 -5.25
C ARG A 126 4.94 -4.09 -3.93
N ASN A 127 5.33 -2.89 -3.50
CA ASN A 127 4.97 -2.36 -2.19
C ASN A 127 3.60 -1.67 -2.17
N SER A 128 3.00 -1.40 -3.34
CA SER A 128 1.64 -0.87 -3.44
C SER A 128 0.64 -1.98 -3.09
N VAL A 129 -0.14 -1.81 -2.02
CA VAL A 129 -1.16 -2.81 -1.61
C VAL A 129 -2.56 -2.21 -1.41
N ARG A 130 -2.70 -0.89 -1.53
CA ARG A 130 -3.99 -0.20 -1.56
C ARG A 130 -4.16 0.61 -2.84
N LEU A 131 -5.34 0.51 -3.42
CA LEU A 131 -5.74 1.13 -4.66
C LEU A 131 -6.94 2.04 -4.44
N GLY A 132 -6.94 3.21 -5.03
CA GLY A 132 -8.13 4.04 -5.19
C GLY A 132 -8.12 4.70 -6.56
N CYS A 133 -9.21 4.54 -7.30
CA CYS A 133 -9.33 5.06 -8.66
C CYS A 133 -10.56 5.94 -8.79
N ALA A 134 -10.56 6.82 -9.78
CA ALA A 134 -11.72 7.60 -10.14
C ALA A 134 -11.79 7.83 -11.65
N ARG A 135 -13.02 8.02 -12.13
CA ARG A 135 -13.31 8.37 -13.53
C ARG A 135 -14.36 9.47 -13.56
N VAL A 136 -14.12 10.50 -14.38
CA VAL A 136 -15.04 11.62 -14.59
C VAL A 136 -15.18 11.92 -16.07
N GLN A 137 -16.31 12.49 -16.47
CA GLN A 137 -16.50 13.04 -17.80
C GLN A 137 -16.16 14.52 -17.80
N CYS A 138 -15.28 14.94 -18.70
CA CYS A 138 -14.88 16.32 -18.89
C CYS A 138 -15.86 17.10 -19.78
N ASN A 139 -15.80 18.42 -19.71
CA ASN A 139 -16.68 19.32 -20.46
C ASN A 139 -16.58 19.17 -21.99
N ASN A 140 -15.43 18.70 -22.48
CA ASN A 140 -15.19 18.40 -23.90
C ASN A 140 -15.73 17.02 -24.33
N GLY A 141 -16.38 16.29 -23.43
CA GLY A 141 -16.94 14.95 -23.67
C GLY A 141 -15.95 13.79 -23.50
N TRP A 142 -14.68 14.06 -23.21
CA TRP A 142 -13.66 13.05 -22.92
C TRP A 142 -13.82 12.51 -21.50
N TRP A 143 -13.26 11.33 -21.25
CA TRP A 143 -13.16 10.69 -19.95
C TRP A 143 -11.76 10.84 -19.40
N PHE A 144 -11.66 11.31 -18.16
CA PHE A 144 -10.42 11.31 -17.40
C PHE A 144 -10.47 10.20 -16.36
N VAL A 145 -9.41 9.41 -16.28
CA VAL A 145 -9.24 8.34 -15.29
C VAL A 145 -7.94 8.56 -14.54
N THR A 146 -8.01 8.46 -13.21
CA THR A 146 -6.83 8.45 -12.36
C THR A 146 -6.83 7.19 -11.49
N SER A 147 -5.65 6.59 -11.32
CA SER A 147 -5.39 5.51 -10.38
C SER A 147 -4.32 5.96 -9.41
N HIS A 148 -4.64 5.88 -8.12
CA HIS A 148 -3.72 6.17 -7.05
C HIS A 148 -3.42 4.88 -6.30
N THR A 149 -2.15 4.57 -6.16
CA THR A 149 -1.70 3.47 -5.31
C THR A 149 -0.95 4.02 -4.12
N CYS A 150 -1.23 3.48 -2.95
CA CYS A 150 -0.41 3.74 -1.78
C CYS A 150 0.24 2.45 -1.32
N CYS A 151 1.48 2.58 -0.87
CA CYS A 151 2.09 1.52 -0.09
C CYS A 151 1.19 1.22 1.12
N ALA A 152 1.16 -0.02 1.60
CA ALA A 152 0.82 -0.19 2.99
C ALA A 152 1.97 0.44 3.76
N GLN A 153 1.64 1.43 4.59
CA GLN A 153 2.60 2.07 5.47
C GLN A 153 2.13 2.02 6.93
N ASN A 154 1.05 1.27 7.21
CA ASN A 154 0.38 1.18 8.51
C ASN A 154 -0.25 -0.20 8.78
N SER A 155 0.00 -1.20 7.92
CA SER A 155 -0.36 -2.60 8.17
C SER A 155 0.60 -3.20 9.20
N PRO A 156 0.19 -4.28 9.91
CA PRO A 156 1.08 -5.08 10.73
C PRO A 156 2.44 -5.39 10.09
N GLN A 157 2.41 -5.76 8.80
CA GLN A 157 3.60 -6.19 8.09
C GLN A 157 4.57 -5.03 7.82
N ASP A 158 4.09 -3.80 7.65
CA ASP A 158 4.98 -2.66 7.34
C ASP A 158 5.87 -2.30 8.53
N TYR A 159 5.32 -2.38 9.74
CA TYR A 159 6.09 -2.25 10.97
C TYR A 159 7.12 -3.38 11.06
N VAL A 160 6.68 -4.62 10.90
CA VAL A 160 7.54 -5.81 11.03
C VAL A 160 8.68 -5.79 10.00
N ASP A 161 8.40 -5.47 8.75
CA ASP A 161 9.38 -5.43 7.67
C ASP A 161 10.43 -4.35 7.91
N ALA A 162 10.02 -3.15 8.33
CA ALA A 162 10.95 -2.07 8.65
C ALA A 162 11.87 -2.43 9.84
N HIS A 163 11.33 -3.04 10.89
CA HIS A 163 12.13 -3.54 12.01
C HIS A 163 13.10 -4.65 11.58
N ASN A 164 12.60 -5.63 10.85
CA ASN A 164 13.40 -6.78 10.42
C ASN A 164 14.50 -6.39 9.42
N ALA A 165 14.27 -5.38 8.59
CA ALA A 165 15.31 -4.79 7.75
C ALA A 165 16.45 -4.19 8.59
N ALA A 166 16.14 -3.43 9.64
CA ALA A 166 17.15 -2.88 10.54
C ALA A 166 17.90 -3.98 11.33
N ARG A 167 17.18 -4.98 11.83
CA ARG A 167 17.74 -6.14 12.57
C ARG A 167 18.69 -6.97 11.70
N ALA A 168 18.33 -7.20 10.45
CA ALA A 168 19.18 -7.92 9.50
C ALA A 168 20.53 -7.23 9.27
N GLN A 169 20.56 -5.90 9.25
CA GLN A 169 21.81 -5.13 9.08
C GLN A 169 22.82 -5.35 10.22
N VAL A 170 22.37 -5.80 11.38
CA VAL A 170 23.21 -6.04 12.57
C VAL A 170 23.23 -7.52 13.00
N GLY A 171 22.76 -8.43 12.13
CA GLY A 171 22.81 -9.88 12.40
C GLY A 171 21.89 -10.33 13.54
N VAL A 172 20.80 -9.60 13.79
CA VAL A 172 19.77 -9.94 14.77
C VAL A 172 18.63 -10.68 14.07
N GLY A 173 18.14 -11.75 14.67
CA GLY A 173 17.02 -12.54 14.13
C GLY A 173 15.71 -11.74 14.03
N PRO A 174 14.78 -12.11 13.14
CA PRO A 174 13.56 -11.36 12.92
C PRO A 174 12.61 -11.42 14.13
N MET A 175 11.73 -10.42 14.24
CA MET A 175 10.55 -10.42 15.10
C MET A 175 9.28 -10.70 14.28
N THR A 176 8.22 -11.13 14.95
CA THR A 176 6.91 -11.39 14.35
C THR A 176 5.82 -10.51 14.96
N TRP A 177 4.77 -10.23 14.19
CA TRP A 177 3.61 -9.52 14.70
C TRP A 177 2.87 -10.35 15.77
N ASN A 178 2.36 -9.68 16.80
CA ASN A 178 1.55 -10.29 17.83
C ASN A 178 0.30 -9.44 18.13
N ASP A 179 -0.88 -10.02 17.90
CA ASP A 179 -2.15 -9.30 18.04
C ASP A 179 -2.45 -8.86 19.48
N THR A 180 -1.98 -9.60 20.49
CA THR A 180 -2.14 -9.20 21.90
C THR A 180 -1.33 -7.93 22.20
N VAL A 181 -0.08 -7.88 21.74
CA VAL A 181 0.78 -6.70 21.91
C VAL A 181 0.24 -5.52 21.08
N ALA A 182 -0.30 -5.77 19.89
CA ALA A 182 -0.90 -4.75 19.04
C ALA A 182 -2.19 -4.18 19.65
N ALA A 183 -3.03 -5.02 20.26
CA ALA A 183 -4.21 -4.56 20.98
C ALA A 183 -3.84 -3.67 22.17
N TYR A 184 -2.76 -4.00 22.89
CA TYR A 184 -2.21 -3.12 23.93
C TYR A 184 -1.77 -1.77 23.35
N ALA A 185 -0.97 -1.79 22.28
CA ALA A 185 -0.50 -0.60 21.59
C ALA A 185 -1.67 0.30 21.14
N GLN A 186 -2.72 -0.29 20.57
CA GLN A 186 -3.91 0.45 20.13
C GLN A 186 -4.68 1.07 21.30
N ASN A 187 -4.86 0.32 22.38
CA ASN A 187 -5.53 0.82 23.59
C ASN A 187 -4.77 1.99 24.19
N TYR A 188 -3.44 1.96 24.17
CA TYR A 188 -2.63 3.07 24.65
C TYR A 188 -2.67 4.27 23.69
N ALA A 189 -2.49 4.05 22.39
CA ALA A 189 -2.55 5.11 21.38
C ALA A 189 -3.88 5.88 21.45
N ASN A 190 -5.00 5.18 21.63
CA ASN A 190 -6.32 5.81 21.77
C ASN A 190 -6.40 6.80 22.94
N GLN A 191 -5.66 6.56 24.03
CA GLN A 191 -5.62 7.48 25.18
C GLN A 191 -4.84 8.77 24.89
N ARG A 192 -4.00 8.76 23.84
CA ARG A 192 -3.18 9.91 23.43
C ARG A 192 -3.85 10.82 22.41
N ILE A 193 -4.99 10.43 21.82
CA ILE A 193 -5.63 11.19 20.73
C ILE A 193 -5.83 12.68 21.06
N GLY A 194 -6.20 13.01 22.30
CA GLY A 194 -6.50 14.38 22.70
C GLY A 194 -5.30 15.32 22.77
N ASP A 195 -4.08 14.82 22.99
CA ASP A 195 -2.88 15.67 23.17
C ASP A 195 -1.68 15.25 22.32
N CYS A 196 -1.57 13.95 22.02
CA CYS A 196 -0.45 13.27 21.40
C CYS A 196 0.93 13.58 22.00
N ASN A 197 1.00 13.91 23.29
CA ASN A 197 2.32 14.07 23.91
C ASN A 197 3.06 12.71 23.94
N LEU A 198 4.37 12.79 23.76
CA LEU A 198 5.26 11.63 23.78
C LEU A 198 5.55 11.22 25.22
N VAL A 199 4.58 10.55 25.85
CA VAL A 199 4.73 9.92 27.17
C VAL A 199 4.62 8.42 27.02
N HIS A 200 5.47 7.68 27.72
CA HIS A 200 5.42 6.23 27.73
C HIS A 200 4.26 5.68 28.57
N SER A 201 3.72 4.52 28.17
CA SER A 201 2.57 3.90 28.84
C SER A 201 2.86 3.37 30.24
N GLY A 202 4.14 3.13 30.57
CA GLY A 202 4.54 2.46 31.80
C GLY A 202 4.12 0.99 31.87
N GLY A 203 3.75 0.40 30.73
CA GLY A 203 3.27 -0.96 30.61
C GLY A 203 4.33 -2.05 30.79
N PRO A 204 3.93 -3.32 30.64
CA PRO A 204 4.84 -4.46 30.79
C PRO A 204 5.75 -4.71 29.57
N TYR A 205 5.54 -3.98 28.47
CA TYR A 205 6.25 -4.15 27.21
C TYR A 205 7.35 -3.11 27.04
N GLY A 206 8.35 -3.41 26.20
CA GLY A 206 9.21 -2.37 25.65
C GLY A 206 8.37 -1.44 24.79
N GLU A 207 8.80 -0.20 24.58
CA GLU A 207 7.97 0.78 23.89
C GLU A 207 8.78 1.84 23.17
N ASN A 208 8.41 2.11 21.92
CA ASN A 208 8.81 3.29 21.18
C ASN A 208 7.56 4.07 20.80
N ILE A 209 7.64 5.40 20.91
CA ILE A 209 6.56 6.33 20.55
C ILE A 209 7.11 7.38 19.59
N ALA A 210 6.25 7.83 18.69
CA ALA A 210 6.58 8.87 17.72
C ALA A 210 5.37 9.73 17.44
N TRP A 211 5.62 10.99 17.09
CA TRP A 211 4.61 11.93 16.64
C TRP A 211 5.12 12.70 15.44
N GLY A 212 4.23 13.00 14.50
CA GLY A 212 4.55 13.83 13.34
C GLY A 212 3.31 14.47 12.72
N SER A 213 3.53 15.55 11.97
CA SER A 213 2.49 16.34 11.30
C SER A 213 3.01 16.84 9.95
N PRO A 214 2.16 16.97 8.91
CA PRO A 214 0.71 16.65 8.87
C PRO A 214 0.42 15.15 8.74
N SER A 215 1.45 14.32 8.54
CA SER A 215 1.35 12.88 8.44
C SER A 215 2.57 12.22 9.06
N LEU A 216 2.36 11.07 9.70
CA LEU A 216 3.42 10.16 10.13
C LEU A 216 2.93 8.74 9.88
N THR A 217 3.54 8.00 8.95
CA THR A 217 3.17 6.60 8.77
C THR A 217 3.87 5.69 9.77
N GLY A 218 3.40 4.45 9.89
CA GLY A 218 4.07 3.42 10.69
C GLY A 218 5.50 3.18 10.25
N THR A 219 5.73 3.07 8.94
CA THR A 219 7.09 2.92 8.38
C THR A 219 7.96 4.15 8.65
N ASP A 220 7.41 5.36 8.54
CA ASP A 220 8.16 6.59 8.86
C ASP A 220 8.60 6.62 10.32
N ALA A 221 7.72 6.25 11.25
CA ALA A 221 8.05 6.17 12.67
C ALA A 221 9.21 5.18 12.93
N VAL A 222 9.17 3.99 12.32
CA VAL A 222 10.27 3.02 12.45
C VAL A 222 11.56 3.56 11.86
N ASN A 223 11.51 4.22 10.70
CA ASN A 223 12.68 4.82 10.08
C ASN A 223 13.27 5.97 10.91
N MET A 224 12.42 6.76 11.59
CA MET A 224 12.88 7.78 12.54
C MET A 224 13.67 7.15 13.69
N TRP A 225 13.13 6.08 14.30
CA TRP A 225 13.82 5.34 15.36
C TRP A 225 15.13 4.69 14.88
N VAL A 226 15.12 4.09 13.69
CA VAL A 226 16.33 3.52 13.07
C VAL A 226 17.36 4.60 12.73
N GLY A 227 16.90 5.81 12.43
CA GLY A 227 17.74 6.98 12.16
C GLY A 227 18.65 7.38 13.33
N GLU A 228 18.39 6.89 14.55
CA GLU A 228 19.28 7.08 15.70
C GLU A 228 20.51 6.18 15.69
N LYS A 229 20.62 5.23 14.75
CA LYS A 229 21.77 4.32 14.62
C LYS A 229 23.14 5.03 14.69
N PRO A 230 23.38 6.19 14.04
CA PRO A 230 24.66 6.90 14.14
C PRO A 230 24.97 7.38 15.56
N ASN A 231 23.96 7.52 16.42
CA ASN A 231 24.11 7.93 17.81
C ASN A 231 24.37 6.76 18.76
N TYR A 232 24.41 5.50 18.29
CA TYR A 232 24.72 4.36 19.14
C TYR A 232 26.15 3.87 18.89
N ASP A 233 27.01 4.01 19.90
CA ASP A 233 28.33 3.39 19.88
C ASP A 233 28.27 1.98 20.49
N TYR A 234 28.43 0.99 19.61
CA TYR A 234 28.46 -0.40 20.01
C TYR A 234 29.61 -0.70 20.99
N ASN A 235 30.80 -0.11 20.85
CA ASN A 235 31.93 -0.49 21.69
C ASN A 235 31.72 -0.08 23.15
N SER A 236 31.27 1.16 23.38
CA SER A 236 30.93 1.65 24.72
C SER A 236 29.57 1.21 25.23
N ASN A 237 28.70 0.64 24.38
CA ASN A 237 27.29 0.33 24.70
C ASN A 237 26.55 1.57 25.22
N SER A 238 26.73 2.71 24.55
CA SER A 238 26.18 3.99 25.00
C SER A 238 25.72 4.85 23.83
N CYS A 239 24.82 5.79 24.09
CA CYS A 239 24.45 6.80 23.11
C CYS A 239 25.52 7.90 23.06
N VAL A 240 26.01 8.19 21.87
CA VAL A 240 27.00 9.21 21.57
C VAL A 240 26.36 10.29 20.69
N GLY A 241 26.39 11.54 21.14
CA GLY A 241 25.92 12.67 20.33
C GLY A 241 24.40 12.79 20.12
N GLY A 242 23.58 12.00 20.83
CA GLY A 242 22.12 12.11 20.76
C GLY A 242 21.41 10.96 21.47
N GLU A 243 20.09 10.87 21.25
CA GLU A 243 19.28 9.74 21.68
C GLU A 243 19.54 8.53 20.77
N CYS A 244 19.52 7.34 21.36
CA CYS A 244 19.65 6.07 20.65
C CYS A 244 18.74 4.96 21.19
N GLY A 245 17.90 5.29 22.18
CA GLY A 245 17.07 4.32 22.90
C GLY A 245 16.00 3.70 22.00
N HIS A 246 15.48 4.45 21.02
CA HIS A 246 14.51 3.91 20.09
C HIS A 246 15.19 2.92 19.14
N TYR A 247 16.37 3.27 18.61
CA TYR A 247 17.16 2.35 17.79
C TYR A 247 17.51 1.07 18.55
N THR A 248 18.05 1.17 19.77
CA THR A 248 18.43 -0.02 20.54
C THR A 248 17.25 -0.93 20.82
N GLN A 249 16.03 -0.39 21.00
CA GLN A 249 14.82 -1.18 21.15
C GLN A 249 14.41 -1.87 19.83
N VAL A 250 14.47 -1.18 18.69
CA VAL A 250 14.18 -1.77 17.36
C VAL A 250 15.04 -3.00 17.10
N VAL A 251 16.34 -2.90 17.40
CA VAL A 251 17.30 -3.99 17.17
C VAL A 251 17.53 -4.88 18.39
N TRP A 252 16.71 -4.79 19.44
CA TRP A 252 16.89 -5.57 20.67
C TRP A 252 16.69 -7.06 20.43
N ARG A 253 17.75 -7.86 20.62
CA ARG A 253 17.80 -9.28 20.24
C ARG A 253 16.70 -10.11 20.86
N ASN A 254 16.38 -9.86 22.12
CA ASN A 254 15.42 -10.66 22.87
C ASN A 254 13.97 -10.25 22.60
N SER A 255 13.71 -9.09 21.99
CA SER A 255 12.36 -8.70 21.60
C SER A 255 11.97 -9.42 20.31
N VAL A 256 11.09 -10.41 20.43
CA VAL A 256 10.72 -11.32 19.33
C VAL A 256 9.28 -11.13 18.84
N ARG A 257 8.43 -10.47 19.63
CA ARG A 257 7.05 -10.13 19.29
C ARG A 257 6.89 -8.61 19.24
N LEU A 258 6.22 -8.13 18.20
CA LEU A 258 5.94 -6.71 17.95
C LEU A 258 4.44 -6.49 17.83
N GLY A 259 3.95 -5.40 18.40
CA GLY A 259 2.61 -4.89 18.13
C GLY A 259 2.62 -3.38 18.11
N CYS A 260 2.03 -2.77 17.08
CA CYS A 260 2.05 -1.33 16.89
C CYS A 260 0.65 -0.78 16.64
N ALA A 261 0.50 0.51 16.86
CA ALA A 261 -0.72 1.24 16.55
C ALA A 261 -0.41 2.67 16.09
N ARG A 262 -1.35 3.23 15.35
CA ARG A 262 -1.32 4.62 14.91
C ARG A 262 -2.70 5.25 15.05
N VAL A 263 -2.75 6.47 15.58
CA VAL A 263 -3.99 7.24 15.73
C VAL A 263 -3.82 8.68 15.24
N PRO A 264 -4.86 9.28 14.65
CA PRO A 264 -4.87 10.72 14.41
C PRO A 264 -5.03 11.47 15.74
N CYS A 265 -4.45 12.66 15.82
CA CYS A 265 -4.49 13.52 16.99
C CYS A 265 -5.43 14.71 16.75
N ASP A 266 -6.06 15.22 17.81
CA ASP A 266 -6.92 16.41 17.72
C ASP A 266 -6.13 17.66 17.30
N ASN A 267 -4.81 17.67 17.53
CA ASN A 267 -3.90 18.72 17.08
C ASN A 267 -3.49 18.63 15.59
N GLY A 268 -4.09 17.72 14.82
CA GLY A 268 -3.84 17.52 13.39
C GLY A 268 -2.59 16.70 13.05
N GLY A 269 -1.86 16.20 14.04
CA GLY A 269 -0.77 15.26 13.86
C GLY A 269 -1.20 13.80 13.94
N TRP A 270 -0.21 12.91 13.97
CA TRP A 270 -0.39 11.47 14.12
C TRP A 270 0.54 10.95 15.20
N PHE A 271 0.01 10.11 16.08
CA PHE A 271 0.76 9.42 17.12
C PHE A 271 0.92 7.94 16.74
N VAL A 272 2.13 7.44 16.85
CA VAL A 272 2.50 6.04 16.59
C VAL A 272 3.15 5.47 17.84
N THR A 273 2.74 4.26 18.24
CA THR A 273 3.40 3.49 19.30
C THR A 273 3.67 2.07 18.81
N CYS A 274 4.84 1.54 19.13
CA CYS A 274 5.21 0.15 18.94
C CYS A 274 5.66 -0.44 20.27
N ASN A 275 5.08 -1.58 20.62
CA ASN A 275 5.39 -2.32 21.84
C ASN A 275 6.10 -3.63 21.53
N TYR A 276 7.06 -3.99 22.39
CA TYR A 276 8.03 -5.07 22.17
C TYR A 276 7.97 -6.09 23.31
N ASP A 277 7.91 -7.38 22.96
CA ASP A 277 7.79 -8.45 23.94
C ASP A 277 8.75 -9.63 23.62
N PRO A 278 9.64 -10.01 24.55
CA PRO A 278 10.00 -9.34 25.81
C PRO A 278 10.48 -7.88 25.66
N PRO A 279 10.35 -7.04 26.72
CA PRO A 279 10.90 -5.68 26.75
C PRO A 279 12.42 -5.66 26.54
N GLY A 280 12.93 -4.59 25.94
CA GLY A 280 14.35 -4.35 25.73
C GLY A 280 14.92 -3.23 26.60
N ASN A 281 16.06 -2.69 26.16
CA ASN A 281 16.75 -1.55 26.78
C ASN A 281 17.10 -1.74 28.27
N TYR A 282 17.45 -2.97 28.68
CA TYR A 282 17.94 -3.24 30.01
C TYR A 282 19.33 -2.62 30.22
N VAL A 283 19.47 -1.81 31.29
CA VAL A 283 20.73 -1.17 31.65
C VAL A 283 21.85 -2.20 31.80
N GLY A 284 22.97 -1.97 31.11
CA GLY A 284 24.14 -2.85 31.11
C GLY A 284 24.06 -4.06 30.17
N GLN A 285 22.92 -4.30 29.51
CA GLN A 285 22.81 -5.31 28.46
C GLN A 285 22.97 -4.67 27.08
N ARG A 286 23.44 -5.45 26.11
CA ARG A 286 23.62 -5.03 24.72
C ARG A 286 22.38 -5.38 23.90
N PRO A 287 21.97 -4.51 22.96
CA PRO A 287 20.86 -4.81 22.06
C PRO A 287 21.16 -5.94 21.08
N TYR A 288 22.42 -6.16 20.69
CA TYR A 288 22.82 -7.21 19.75
C TYR A 288 24.22 -7.75 20.00
#